data_AF-A0A838I0E2-F1
#
_entry.id   AF-A0A838I0E2-F1
#
_cell.length_a   1.000
_cell.length_b   1.000
_cell.length_c   1.000
_cell.angle_alpha   90.00
_cell.angle_beta   90.00
_cell.angle_gamma   90.00
#
_symmetry.space_group_name_H-M   'P 1'
#
loop_
_entity.id
_entity.type
_entity.pdbx_description
1 polymer ?
#
loop_
_entity_poly.entity_id
_entity_poly.type
_entity_poly.pdbx_seq_one_letter_code
_entity_poly.pdbx_strand_id
1 'polypeptide(L)' 'SATFEVHVRLLGADRYGIENLANLATIPPRGAQIFVGLIPWERGSGGPCRVLASW' A
#
# COMPACT_ATOMS: atom_id res chain seq x y z
N SER A 1 -16.02 -5.88 -9.93
CA SER A 1 -14.99 -6.42 -10.83
C SER A 1 -14.90 -7.91 -10.60
N ALA A 2 -14.82 -8.73 -11.65
CA ALA A 2 -14.75 -10.19 -11.51
C ALA A 2 -13.33 -10.76 -11.76
N THR A 3 -12.42 -9.94 -12.29
CA THR A 3 -11.10 -10.40 -12.75
C THR A 3 -9.93 -9.87 -11.92
N PHE A 4 -10.13 -8.80 -11.14
CA PHE A 4 -9.14 -8.24 -10.21
C PHE A 4 -7.72 -8.08 -10.80
N GLU A 5 -7.63 -7.62 -12.05
CA GLU A 5 -6.39 -7.60 -12.83
C GLU A 5 -5.23 -6.91 -12.11
N VAL A 6 -5.49 -5.82 -11.37
CA VAL A 6 -4.49 -5.11 -10.56
C VAL A 6 -3.90 -6.02 -9.48
N HIS A 7 -4.73 -6.80 -8.78
CA HIS A 7 -4.26 -7.73 -7.74
C HIS A 7 -3.42 -8.84 -8.35
N VAL A 8 -3.90 -9.46 -9.43
CA VAL A 8 -3.21 -10.56 -10.09
C VAL A 8 -1.84 -10.11 -10.61
N ARG A 9 -1.77 -8.95 -11.28
CA ARG A 9 -0.53 -8.44 -11.84
C ARG A 9 0.46 -7.94 -10.78
N LEU A 10 0.02 -7.18 -9.77
CA LEU A 10 0.92 -6.65 -8.74
C LEU A 10 1.43 -7.76 -7.82
N LEU A 11 0.53 -8.55 -7.22
CA LEU A 11 0.92 -9.58 -6.25
C LEU A 11 1.70 -10.72 -6.93
N GLY A 12 1.31 -11.09 -8.16
CA GLY A 12 2.05 -12.07 -8.96
C GLY A 12 3.47 -11.62 -9.35
N ALA A 13 3.74 -10.31 -9.31
CA ALA A 13 5.07 -9.73 -9.55
C ALA A 13 5.83 -9.42 -8.24
N ASP A 14 5.42 -10.01 -7.11
CA ASP A 14 6.00 -9.77 -5.79
C ASP A 14 6.02 -8.28 -5.41
N ARG A 15 4.93 -7.58 -5.76
CA ARG A 15 4.63 -6.21 -5.32
C ARG A 15 3.44 -6.22 -4.38
N TYR A 16 3.32 -5.19 -3.56
CA TYR A 16 2.22 -5.05 -2.59
C TYR A 16 1.35 -3.83 -2.91
N GLY A 17 0.12 -3.87 -2.42
CA GLY A 17 -0.81 -2.75 -2.45
C GLY A 17 -1.01 -2.14 -1.06
N ILE A 18 -1.42 -0.87 -1.03
CA ILE A 18 -1.90 -0.18 0.16
C ILE A 18 -3.28 0.36 -0.17
N GLU A 19 -4.25 0.12 0.69
CA GLU A 19 -5.64 0.53 0.51
C GLU A 19 -6.11 1.45 1.62
N ASN A 20 -7.25 2.12 1.41
CA ASN A 20 -7.91 2.98 2.40
C ASN A 20 -7.04 4.14 2.93
N LEU A 21 -6.17 4.70 2.09
CA LEU A 21 -5.36 5.87 2.44
C LEU A 21 -6.22 7.14 2.58
N ALA A 22 -5.92 7.93 3.61
CA ALA A 22 -6.52 9.24 3.84
C ALA A 22 -5.54 10.38 3.48
N ASN A 23 -6.06 11.60 3.32
CA ASN A 23 -5.28 12.84 3.16
C ASN A 23 -4.36 12.91 1.93
N LEU A 24 -4.56 12.06 0.91
CA LEU A 24 -3.73 12.05 -0.30
C LEU A 24 -3.67 13.41 -1.01
N ALA A 25 -4.74 14.22 -0.93
CA ALA A 25 -4.79 15.57 -1.50
C ALA A 25 -3.80 16.55 -0.88
N THR A 26 -3.22 16.24 0.29
CA THR A 26 -2.22 17.08 0.96
C THR A 26 -0.78 16.78 0.52
N ILE A 27 -0.58 15.70 -0.24
CA ILE A 27 0.74 15.21 -0.64
C ILE A 27 1.11 15.83 -2.01
N PRO A 28 2.34 16.33 -2.19
CA PRO A 28 2.78 16.84 -3.49
C PRO A 28 2.81 15.72 -4.55
N PRO A 29 2.61 16.04 -5.85
CA PRO A 29 2.58 15.02 -6.92
C PRO A 29 3.87 14.18 -7.06
N ARG A 30 4.99 14.64 -6.50
CA ARG A 30 6.28 13.95 -6.48
C ARG A 30 7.12 14.41 -5.30
N GLY A 31 8.08 13.58 -4.89
CA GLY A 31 9.07 13.92 -3.86
C GLY A 31 8.71 13.45 -2.44
N ALA A 32 7.47 13.01 -2.21
CA ALA A 32 7.09 12.45 -0.92
C ALA A 32 7.75 11.08 -0.67
N GLN A 33 8.23 10.87 0.55
CA GLN A 33 8.67 9.58 1.08
C GLN A 33 7.56 8.94 1.91
N ILE A 34 7.29 7.65 1.68
CA ILE A 34 6.22 6.90 2.33
C ILE A 34 6.81 5.86 3.30
N PHE A 35 6.28 5.81 4.50
CA PHE A 35 6.60 4.81 5.52
C PHE A 35 5.37 3.92 5.76
N VAL A 36 5.54 2.61 5.67
CA VAL A 36 4.47 1.61 5.81
C VAL A 36 4.72 0.78 7.05
N GLY A 37 4.10 1.15 8.17
CA GLY A 37 4.20 0.42 9.44
C GLY A 37 3.26 -0.78 9.50
N LEU A 38 3.57 -1.85 8.74
CA LEU A 38 2.82 -3.10 8.74
C LEU A 38 3.22 -4.00 9.93
N ILE A 39 2.24 -4.66 10.54
CA ILE A 39 2.50 -5.67 11.59
C ILE A 39 2.99 -6.98 10.91
N PRO A 40 4.13 -7.55 11.32
CA PRO A 40 4.71 -8.74 10.70
C PRO A 40 4.03 -10.02 11.20
N TRP A 41 2.91 -10.38 10.58
CA TRP A 41 2.18 -11.61 10.90
C TRP A 41 2.88 -12.85 10.33
N GLU A 42 2.95 -13.93 11.10
CA GLU A 42 3.44 -15.21 10.62
C GLU A 42 2.58 -15.71 9.46
N ARG A 43 3.20 -15.92 8.29
CA ARG A 43 2.53 -16.32 7.04
C ARG A 43 1.37 -15.40 6.64
N GLY A 44 1.40 -14.13 7.05
CA GLY A 44 0.36 -13.15 6.72
C GLY A 44 0.35 -12.81 5.23
N SER A 45 -0.84 -12.77 4.63
CA SER A 45 -1.02 -12.24 3.26
C SER A 45 -1.07 -10.71 3.21
N GLY A 46 -1.08 -10.05 4.37
CA GLY A 46 -1.25 -8.62 4.57
C GLY A 46 -1.73 -8.32 5.99
N GLY A 47 -2.05 -7.07 6.28
CA GLY A 47 -2.55 -6.66 7.59
C GLY A 47 -2.78 -5.15 7.69
N PRO A 48 -3.44 -4.68 8.76
CA PRO A 48 -3.57 -3.26 9.02
C PRO A 48 -2.18 -2.63 9.21
N CYS A 49 -2.02 -1.40 8.75
CA CYS A 49 -0.78 -0.64 8.89
C CYS A 49 -1.05 0.82 9.23
N ARG A 50 -0.06 1.46 9.86
CA ARG A 50 -0.01 2.92 9.93
C ARG A 50 0.88 3.43 8.81
N VAL A 51 0.29 4.16 7.86
CA VAL A 51 1.03 4.79 6.77
C VAL A 51 1.30 6.26 7.11
N LEU A 52 2.55 6.67 6.96
CA LEU A 52 2.99 8.06 7.13
C LEU A 52 3.67 8.53 5.85
N ALA A 53 3.59 9.82 5.57
CA ALA A 53 4.33 10.44 4.47
C ALA A 53 5.08 11.68 4.98
N SER A 54 6.27 11.91 4.44
CA SER A 54 7.10 13.11 4.66
C SER A 54 7.48 13.68 3.29
N TRP A 55 7.41 15.01 3.13
CA TRP A 55 7.71 15.71 1.88
C TRP A 55 8.29 17.09 2.16
#